data_AF-A0A4Q5QGQ5-F1
#
_entry.id   AF-A0A4Q5QGQ5-F1
#
_cell.length_a   1.000
_cell.length_b   1.000
_cell.length_c   1.000
_cell.angle_alpha   90.00
_cell.angle_beta   90.00
_cell.angle_gamma   90.00
#
_symmetry.space_group_name_H-M   'P 1'
#
loop_
_entity.id
_entity.type
_entity.pdbx_description
1 polymer ?
#
loop_
_entity_poly.entity_id
_entity_poly.type
_entity_poly.pdbx_seq_one_letter_code
_entity_poly.pdbx_strand_id
1 'polypeptide(L)'
;MVIFIRDLDALENDTVQLEIRKQYFRDSNTVVNKKGIYLLNIFEIEALLLADIDCINKVYNSNLSRISDPMKIEEPKEYIKLATKKMISAYNESHNPNLFSQLNFDTLIANCKYFSNFIDRFNILLENA
;
A
#
# COMPACT_ATOMS: atom_id res chain seq x y z
N MET A 1 18.94 -7.85 -2.63
CA MET A 1 17.81 -7.55 -1.72
C MET A 1 16.54 -8.05 -2.38
N VAL A 2 15.63 -8.68 -1.64
CA VAL A 2 14.38 -9.23 -2.19
C VAL A 2 13.20 -8.66 -1.40
N ILE A 3 12.24 -8.07 -2.11
CA ILE A 3 11.00 -7.54 -1.54
C ILE A 3 9.88 -8.50 -1.88
N PHE A 4 9.19 -9.02 -0.86
CA PHE A 4 7.98 -9.80 -0.99
C PHE A 4 6.80 -8.85 -0.86
N ILE A 5 5.93 -8.81 -1.87
CA ILE A 5 4.71 -8.01 -1.85
C ILE A 5 3.54 -8.96 -1.94
N ARG A 6 2.58 -8.82 -1.03
CA ARG A 6 1.33 -9.59 -1.09
C ARG A 6 0.23 -8.88 -0.32
N ASP A 7 -0.99 -9.05 -0.80
CA ASP A 7 -2.17 -8.50 -0.16
C ASP A 7 -2.66 -9.40 0.98
N LEU A 8 -3.24 -8.79 2.00
CA LEU A 8 -3.86 -9.51 3.12
C LEU A 8 -5.20 -10.14 2.71
N ASP A 9 -5.91 -9.50 1.78
CA ASP A 9 -7.32 -9.77 1.43
C ASP A 9 -8.28 -9.69 2.64
N ALA A 10 -7.90 -8.95 3.68
CA ALA A 10 -8.66 -8.74 4.91
C ALA A 10 -8.20 -7.47 5.66
N LEU A 11 -8.96 -7.05 6.66
CA LEU A 11 -8.61 -5.95 7.58
C LEU A 11 -7.44 -6.35 8.51
N GLU A 12 -6.76 -5.35 9.11
CA GLU A 12 -5.60 -5.56 10.02
C GLU A 12 -5.94 -6.48 11.20
N ASN A 13 -7.19 -6.45 11.67
CA ASN A 13 -7.65 -7.21 12.82
C ASN A 13 -8.01 -8.67 12.49
N ASP A 14 -7.99 -9.10 11.23
CA ASP A 14 -8.12 -10.50 10.87
C ASP A 14 -6.80 -11.24 11.17
N THR A 15 -6.70 -11.71 12.40
CA THR A 15 -5.50 -12.39 12.90
C THR A 15 -5.22 -13.70 12.17
N VAL A 16 -6.24 -14.35 11.60
CA VAL A 16 -6.08 -15.63 10.90
C VAL A 16 -5.40 -15.39 9.56
N GLN A 17 -5.93 -14.45 8.76
CA GLN A 17 -5.31 -14.07 7.49
C GLN A 17 -3.91 -13.51 7.71
N LEU A 18 -3.73 -12.68 8.73
CA LEU A 18 -2.43 -12.11 9.05
C LEU A 18 -1.39 -13.20 9.34
N GLU A 19 -1.76 -14.24 10.08
CA GLU A 19 -0.84 -15.33 10.39
C GLU A 19 -0.53 -16.20 9.17
N ILE A 20 -1.52 -16.45 8.29
CA ILE A 20 -1.30 -17.14 7.01
C ILE A 20 -0.27 -16.38 6.16
N ARG A 21 -0.42 -15.06 6.04
CA ARG A 21 0.51 -14.22 5.27
C ARG A 21 1.90 -14.15 5.90
N LYS A 22 1.98 -14.06 7.23
CA LYS A 22 3.25 -14.16 7.96
C LYS A 22 3.93 -15.50 7.74
N GLN A 23 3.18 -16.60 7.76
CA GLN A 23 3.72 -17.94 7.50
C GLN A 23 4.27 -18.04 6.07
N TYR A 24 3.50 -17.58 5.08
CA TYR A 24 3.96 -17.49 3.69
C TYR A 24 5.28 -16.72 3.58
N PHE A 25 5.38 -15.55 4.22
CA PHE A 25 6.61 -14.77 4.23
C PHE A 25 7.75 -15.53 4.93
N ARG A 26 7.52 -16.15 6.10
CA ARG A 26 8.54 -16.93 6.81
C ARG A 26 9.13 -18.03 5.94
N ASP A 27 8.26 -18.81 5.28
CA ASP A 27 8.66 -19.91 4.41
C ASP A 27 9.44 -19.39 3.20
N SER A 28 8.91 -18.38 2.52
CA SER A 28 9.56 -17.77 1.35
C SER A 28 10.87 -17.06 1.70
N ASN A 29 11.00 -16.51 2.91
CA ASN A 29 12.20 -15.81 3.32
C ASN A 29 13.38 -16.78 3.57
N THR A 30 13.11 -18.07 3.81
CA THR A 30 14.18 -19.07 3.96
C THR A 30 15.02 -19.21 2.68
N VAL A 31 14.39 -19.15 1.50
CA VAL A 31 15.08 -19.32 0.21
C VAL A 31 15.93 -18.12 -0.18
N VAL A 32 15.80 -16.99 0.52
CA VAL A 32 16.61 -15.78 0.34
C VAL A 32 17.51 -15.50 1.54
N ASN A 33 17.93 -16.55 2.25
CA ASN A 33 18.81 -16.47 3.43
C ASN A 33 18.29 -15.53 4.52
N LYS A 34 16.96 -15.43 4.67
CA LYS A 34 16.26 -14.55 5.61
C LYS A 34 16.54 -13.04 5.41
N LYS A 35 17.06 -12.65 4.24
CA LYS A 35 17.35 -11.24 3.87
C LYS A 35 16.22 -10.57 3.08
N GLY A 36 15.06 -11.20 3.03
CA GLY A 36 13.86 -10.65 2.42
C GLY A 36 13.15 -9.66 3.34
N ILE A 37 12.45 -8.71 2.73
CA ILE A 37 11.54 -7.80 3.43
C ILE A 37 10.10 -8.00 2.94
N TYR A 38 9.14 -7.82 3.84
CA TYR A 38 7.73 -7.99 3.52
C TYR A 38 6.98 -6.66 3.47
N LEU A 39 6.44 -6.33 2.31
CA LEU A 39 5.43 -5.29 2.14
C LEU A 39 4.05 -5.97 2.09
N LEU A 40 3.32 -5.86 3.19
CA LEU A 40 1.94 -6.35 3.30
C LEU A 40 1.01 -5.21 2.95
N ASN A 41 0.24 -5.33 1.87
CA ASN A 41 -0.84 -4.38 1.58
C ASN A 41 -2.12 -4.88 2.24
N ILE A 42 -2.92 -3.97 2.79
CA ILE A 42 -4.27 -4.33 3.24
C ILE A 42 -5.21 -4.19 2.06
N PHE A 43 -5.87 -5.31 1.74
CA PHE A 43 -6.71 -5.56 0.57
C PHE A 43 -6.01 -5.33 -0.79
N GLU A 44 -5.48 -4.15 -1.07
CA GLU A 44 -4.87 -3.80 -2.36
C GLU A 44 -3.81 -2.70 -2.21
N ILE A 45 -2.91 -2.59 -3.19
CA ILE A 45 -1.83 -1.59 -3.19
C ILE A 45 -2.35 -0.15 -3.31
N GLU A 46 -3.56 0.03 -3.85
CA GLU A 46 -4.30 1.29 -3.95
C GLU A 46 -4.52 1.98 -2.59
N ALA A 47 -4.42 1.25 -1.47
CA ALA A 47 -4.40 1.85 -0.14
C ALA A 47 -3.25 2.88 0.02
N LEU A 48 -2.13 2.70 -0.68
CA LEU A 48 -1.04 3.69 -0.72
C LEU A 48 -1.43 4.95 -1.49
N LEU A 49 -2.21 4.83 -2.56
CA LEU A 49 -2.73 6.00 -3.28
C LEU A 49 -3.66 6.82 -2.36
N LEU A 50 -4.46 6.14 -1.54
CA LEU A 50 -5.33 6.79 -0.55
C LEU A 50 -4.57 7.46 0.60
N ALA A 51 -3.35 7.01 0.89
CA ALA A 51 -2.47 7.66 1.87
C ALA A 51 -1.98 9.03 1.39
N ASP A 52 -1.82 9.22 0.09
CA ASP A 52 -1.54 10.51 -0.55
C ASP A 52 -2.69 10.94 -1.47
N ILE A 53 -3.82 11.26 -0.84
CA ILE A 53 -5.05 11.62 -1.55
C ILE A 53 -4.90 12.88 -2.41
N ASP A 54 -3.96 13.75 -2.05
CA ASP A 54 -3.68 14.99 -2.76
C ASP A 54 -3.10 14.68 -4.16
N CYS A 55 -2.33 13.58 -4.30
CA CYS A 55 -1.89 13.06 -5.59
C CYS A 55 -3.08 12.66 -6.48
N ILE A 56 -4.05 11.90 -5.94
CA ILE A 56 -5.25 11.49 -6.68
C ILE A 56 -6.05 12.73 -7.10
N ASN A 57 -6.33 13.63 -6.16
CA ASN A 57 -7.09 14.85 -6.40
C ASN A 57 -6.46 15.71 -7.49
N LYS A 58 -5.13 15.83 -7.49
CA LYS A 58 -4.40 16.55 -8.52
C LYS A 58 -4.51 15.90 -9.90
N VAL A 59 -4.36 14.57 -9.99
CA VAL A 59 -4.35 13.87 -11.29
C VAL A 59 -5.74 13.80 -11.91
N TYR A 60 -6.77 13.58 -11.10
CA TYR A 60 -8.15 13.40 -11.59
C TYR A 60 -9.02 14.66 -11.45
N ASN A 61 -8.47 15.75 -10.93
CA ASN A 61 -9.22 16.95 -10.57
C ASN A 61 -10.44 16.64 -9.68
N SER A 62 -10.26 15.71 -8.73
CA SER A 62 -11.27 15.29 -7.77
C SER A 62 -11.14 16.03 -6.43
N ASN A 63 -12.16 15.89 -5.58
CA ASN A 63 -12.22 16.52 -4.25
C ASN A 63 -12.44 15.46 -3.15
N LEU A 64 -11.62 14.41 -3.14
CA LEU A 64 -11.63 13.42 -2.08
C LEU A 64 -11.13 14.02 -0.77
N SER A 65 -11.85 13.76 0.32
CA SER A 65 -11.46 14.15 1.67
C SER A 65 -10.36 13.24 2.20
N ARG A 66 -9.36 13.80 2.90
CA ARG A 66 -8.30 13.04 3.55
C ARG A 66 -8.84 11.88 4.39
N ILE A 67 -8.22 10.73 4.22
CA ILE A 67 -8.54 9.51 4.96
C ILE A 67 -7.55 9.40 6.12
N SER A 68 -8.06 9.25 7.34
CA SER A 68 -7.22 9.16 8.54
C SER A 68 -6.41 7.86 8.59
N ASP A 69 -6.97 6.78 8.07
CA ASP A 69 -6.34 5.47 8.03
C ASP A 69 -6.76 4.72 6.75
N PRO A 70 -5.96 4.81 5.67
CA PRO A 70 -6.24 4.13 4.39
C PRO A 70 -6.44 2.62 4.52
N MET A 71 -5.95 2.05 5.61
CA MET A 71 -5.95 0.62 5.89
C MET A 71 -7.32 0.09 6.34
N LYS A 72 -8.25 0.99 6.67
CA LYS A 72 -9.63 0.64 7.03
C LYS A 72 -10.58 0.65 5.83
N ILE A 73 -10.07 0.98 4.65
CA ILE A 73 -10.85 0.95 3.41
C ILE A 73 -10.75 -0.47 2.84
N GLU A 74 -11.86 -1.21 2.88
CA GLU A 74 -11.89 -2.61 2.42
C GLU A 74 -11.69 -2.76 0.91
N GLU A 75 -12.19 -1.80 0.12
CA GLU A 75 -12.07 -1.81 -1.33
C GLU A 75 -11.46 -0.50 -1.83
N PRO A 76 -10.17 -0.24 -1.57
CA PRO A 76 -9.54 1.05 -1.87
C PRO A 76 -9.56 1.37 -3.37
N LYS A 77 -9.43 0.37 -4.25
CA LYS A 77 -9.56 0.56 -5.69
C LYS A 77 -10.95 1.00 -6.12
N GLU A 78 -11.99 0.33 -5.62
CA GLU A 78 -13.37 0.67 -5.97
C GLU A 78 -13.76 2.03 -5.38
N TYR A 79 -13.23 2.38 -4.20
CA TYR A 79 -13.36 3.72 -3.63
C TYR A 79 -12.82 4.81 -4.58
N ILE A 80 -11.62 4.61 -5.13
CA ILE A 80 -11.02 5.56 -6.09
C ILE A 80 -11.82 5.60 -7.40
N LYS A 81 -12.24 4.44 -7.93
CA LYS A 81 -13.08 4.36 -9.14
C LYS A 81 -14.37 5.16 -8.98
N LEU A 82 -15.08 4.97 -7.87
CA LEU A 82 -16.33 5.67 -7.60
C LEU A 82 -16.12 7.19 -7.50
N ALA A 83 -15.05 7.62 -6.82
CA ALA A 83 -14.72 9.03 -6.64
C ALA A 83 -14.35 9.75 -7.94
N THR A 84 -13.73 9.02 -8.88
CA THR A 84 -13.26 9.57 -10.15
C THR A 84 -14.22 9.32 -11.32
N LYS A 85 -15.27 8.49 -11.12
CA LYS A 85 -16.21 8.04 -12.18
C LYS A 85 -16.83 9.17 -13.01
N LYS A 86 -17.07 10.33 -12.39
CA LYS A 86 -17.70 11.50 -13.02
C LYS A 86 -16.69 12.57 -13.48
N MET A 87 -15.40 12.33 -13.28
CA MET A 87 -14.34 13.23 -13.71
C MET A 87 -14.08 13.07 -15.21
N ILE A 88 -13.33 14.00 -15.79
CA ILE A 88 -12.98 13.99 -17.23
C ILE A 88 -12.28 12.67 -17.60
N SER A 89 -11.43 12.18 -16.70
CA SER A 89 -10.82 10.85 -16.78
C SER A 89 -11.18 10.08 -15.52
N ALA A 90 -11.70 8.87 -15.68
CA ALA A 90 -11.94 7.96 -14.57
C ALA A 90 -10.68 7.16 -14.26
N TYR A 91 -10.49 6.82 -12.99
CA TYR A 91 -9.39 5.95 -12.58
C TYR A 91 -9.47 4.59 -13.27
N ASN A 92 -8.30 4.10 -13.67
CA ASN A 92 -8.06 2.76 -14.16
C ASN A 92 -6.73 2.27 -13.61
N GLU A 93 -6.64 0.97 -13.30
CA GLU A 93 -5.45 0.33 -12.70
C GLU A 93 -4.20 0.47 -13.59
N SER A 94 -4.37 0.61 -14.91
CA SER A 94 -3.27 0.90 -15.83
C SER A 94 -2.59 2.25 -15.57
N HIS A 95 -3.23 3.16 -14.83
CA HIS A 95 -2.66 4.45 -14.43
C HIS A 95 -1.71 4.31 -13.23
N ASN A 96 -1.74 3.18 -12.51
CA ASN A 96 -0.95 2.97 -11.29
C ASN A 96 0.53 3.30 -11.46
N PRO A 97 1.27 2.79 -12.47
CA PRO A 97 2.68 3.12 -12.62
C PRO A 97 2.97 4.64 -12.61
N ASN A 98 2.09 5.43 -13.22
CA ASN A 98 2.22 6.89 -13.27
C ASN A 98 1.71 7.58 -12.00
N LEU A 99 0.71 7.03 -11.31
CA LEU A 99 0.26 7.56 -10.03
C LEU A 99 1.30 7.32 -8.94
N PHE A 100 1.83 6.10 -8.86
CA PHE A 100 2.84 5.70 -7.89
C PHE A 100 4.15 6.51 -8.04
N SER A 101 4.52 6.91 -9.25
CA SER A 101 5.71 7.76 -9.48
C SER A 101 5.54 9.20 -8.98
N GLN A 102 4.30 9.63 -8.71
CA GLN A 102 3.96 10.98 -8.26
C GLN A 102 3.66 11.07 -6.77
N LEU A 103 3.57 9.93 -6.07
CA LEU A 103 3.28 9.90 -4.63
C LEU A 103 4.38 10.60 -3.85
N ASN A 104 3.98 11.36 -2.85
CA ASN A 104 4.89 11.93 -1.88
C ASN A 104 5.26 10.89 -0.83
N PHE A 105 6.52 10.47 -0.82
CA PHE A 105 7.02 9.43 0.06
C PHE A 105 6.85 9.74 1.56
N ASP A 106 7.08 10.99 1.97
CA ASP A 106 6.92 11.42 3.37
C ASP A 106 5.44 11.37 3.80
N THR A 107 4.53 11.77 2.90
CA THR A 107 3.09 11.65 3.09
C THR A 107 2.69 10.18 3.27
N LEU A 108 3.24 9.26 2.48
CA LEU A 108 2.95 7.83 2.62
C LEU A 108 3.38 7.30 3.99
N ILE A 109 4.59 7.65 4.46
CA ILE A 109 5.08 7.23 5.78
C ILE A 109 4.21 7.80 6.91
N ALA A 110 3.82 9.07 6.81
CA ALA A 110 3.02 9.73 7.83
C ALA A 110 1.59 9.17 7.92
N ASN A 111 0.99 8.79 6.78
CA ASN A 111 -0.43 8.45 6.71
C ASN A 111 -0.71 6.94 6.58
N CYS A 112 0.28 6.11 6.27
CA CYS A 112 0.12 4.67 6.13
C CYS A 112 1.06 3.92 7.07
N LYS A 113 0.52 3.47 8.21
CA LYS A 113 1.27 2.74 9.25
C LYS A 113 2.02 1.52 8.70
N TYR A 114 1.43 0.76 7.78
CA TYR A 114 2.11 -0.42 7.23
C TYR A 114 3.25 -0.05 6.29
N PHE A 115 3.09 1.01 5.51
CA PHE A 115 4.17 1.50 4.67
C PHE A 115 5.32 2.02 5.54
N SER A 116 5.00 2.76 6.60
CA SER A 116 5.97 3.18 7.62
C SER A 116 6.73 1.99 8.23
N ASN A 117 6.01 0.97 8.72
CA ASN A 117 6.62 -0.26 9.24
C ASN A 117 7.49 -1.00 8.22
N PHE A 118 7.11 -0.98 6.94
CA PHE A 118 7.91 -1.53 5.86
C PHE A 118 9.21 -0.74 5.70
N ILE A 119 9.16 0.59 5.66
CA ILE A 119 10.35 1.45 5.54
C ILE A 119 11.29 1.30 6.74
N ASP A 120 10.77 1.22 7.97
CA ASP A 120 11.60 1.00 9.15
C ASP A 120 12.41 -0.30 9.03
N ARG A 121 11.75 -1.40 8.64
CA ARG A 121 12.42 -2.68 8.41
C ARG A 121 13.41 -2.63 7.25
N PHE A 122 13.07 -1.87 6.21
CA PHE A 122 13.91 -1.70 5.03
C PHE A 122 15.23 -1.02 5.40
N ASN A 123 15.14 0.08 6.15
CA ASN A 123 16.29 0.84 6.61
C ASN A 123 17.19 0.00 7.53
N ILE A 124 16.61 -0.74 8.49
CA ILE A 124 17.36 -1.65 9.35
C ILE A 124 18.16 -2.66 8.50
N LEU A 125 17.55 -3.24 7.45
CA LEU A 125 18.26 -4.19 6.60
C LEU A 125 19.38 -3.54 5.78
N LEU A 126 19.21 -2.30 5.33
CA LEU A 126 20.25 -1.57 4.61
C LEU A 126 21.44 -1.22 5.50
N GLU A 127 21.20 -0.83 6.75
CA GLU A 127 22.26 -0.52 7.72
C GLU A 127 23.07 -1.74 8.14
N ASN A 128 22.48 -2.94 8.04
CA ASN A 128 23.10 -4.22 8.39
C ASN A 128 23.60 -5.03 7.18
N ALA A 129 23.56 -4.46 5.97
CA ALA A 129 24.00 -5.10 4.71
C ALA A 129 25.44 -4.76 4.35
#